data_AF-A0A9E0ICX8-F1
#
_entry.id   AF-A0A9E0ICX8-F1
#
_cell.length_a   1.000
_cell.length_b   1.000
_cell.length_c   1.000
_cell.angle_alpha   90.00
_cell.angle_beta   90.00
_cell.angle_gamma   90.00
#
_symmetry.space_group_name_H-M   'P 1'
#
loop_
_entity.id
_entity.type
_entity.pdbx_description
1 polymer ?
#
loop_
_entity_poly.entity_id
_entity_poly.type
_entity_poly.pdbx_seq_one_letter_code
_entity_poly.pdbx_strand_id
1 'polypeptide(L)'
;MLTLTPHQLNAIGEARFQQRLRDLLLDSVSDSRGVIDSPEGRKILSEQCAKARSYGMGAELDVASYVIAAWLMGLDFDTRFAAMSEVLTSDQMTPSQKAFAITQITSVVMAELQKGTR
;
A
#
# COMPACT_ATOMS: atom_id res chain seq x y z
N MET A 1 21.44 -2.17 -30.68
CA MET A 1 20.38 -1.45 -29.95
C MET A 1 19.58 -2.46 -29.14
N LEU A 2 19.46 -2.29 -27.82
CA LEU A 2 18.55 -3.10 -27.01
C LEU A 2 17.13 -2.54 -27.15
N THR A 3 16.26 -3.24 -27.88
CA THR A 3 14.82 -2.96 -27.91
C THR A 3 14.16 -3.71 -26.75
N LEU A 4 13.63 -2.97 -25.77
CA LEU A 4 12.86 -3.56 -24.66
C LEU A 4 11.43 -3.82 -25.11
N THR A 5 10.88 -4.98 -24.74
CA THR A 5 9.47 -5.29 -24.99
C THR A 5 8.57 -4.50 -24.02
N PRO A 6 7.28 -4.27 -24.34
CA PRO A 6 6.33 -3.64 -23.42
C PRO A 6 6.24 -4.33 -22.06
N HIS A 7 6.37 -5.66 -22.04
CA HIS A 7 6.41 -6.44 -20.81
C HIS A 7 7.65 -6.12 -19.97
N GLN A 8 8.83 -6.02 -20.60
CA GLN A 8 10.07 -5.64 -19.91
C GLN A 8 9.99 -4.21 -19.38
N LEU A 9 9.39 -3.28 -20.13
CA LEU A 9 9.19 -1.90 -19.67
C LEU A 9 8.28 -1.83 -18.44
N ASN A 10 7.17 -2.58 -18.43
CA ASN A 10 6.27 -2.65 -17.27
C ASN A 10 6.95 -3.26 -16.04
N ALA A 11 7.73 -4.34 -16.23
CA ALA A 11 8.47 -4.97 -15.14
C ALA A 11 9.52 -4.02 -14.52
N ILE A 12 10.22 -3.23 -15.34
CA ILE A 12 11.17 -2.21 -14.87
C ILE A 12 10.44 -1.10 -14.10
N GLY A 13 9.30 -0.63 -14.63
CA GLY A 13 8.47 0.37 -13.96
C GLY A 13 8.02 -0.11 -12.58
N GLU A 14 7.52 -1.34 -12.51
CA GLU A 14 7.07 -1.96 -11.27
C GLU A 14 8.18 -2.10 -10.23
N ALA A 15 9.35 -2.61 -10.65
CA ALA A 15 10.48 -2.75 -9.76
C ALA A 15 10.92 -1.39 -9.19
N ARG A 16 10.93 -0.33 -10.02
CA ARG A 16 11.25 1.03 -9.57
C ARG A 16 10.21 1.58 -8.63
N PHE A 17 8.92 1.34 -8.88
CA PHE A 17 7.84 1.77 -7.99
C PHE A 17 7.97 1.12 -6.63
N GLN A 18 8.09 -0.22 -6.58
CA GLN A 18 8.27 -0.95 -5.33
C GLN A 18 9.52 -0.49 -4.57
N GLN A 19 10.62 -0.19 -5.28
CA GLN A 19 11.81 0.38 -4.65
C GLN A 19 11.50 1.74 -3.98
N ARG A 20 10.87 2.68 -4.68
CA ARG A 20 10.51 4.00 -4.10
C ARG A 20 9.56 3.87 -2.92
N LEU A 21 8.58 2.97 -3.01
CA LEU A 21 7.62 2.72 -1.93
C LEU A 21 8.31 2.10 -0.71
N ARG A 22 9.27 1.20 -0.92
CA ARG A 22 10.11 0.65 0.15
C ARG A 22 10.90 1.76 0.84
N ASP A 23 11.56 2.61 0.06
CA ASP A 23 12.37 3.70 0.59
C ASP A 23 11.49 4.68 1.40
N LEU A 24 10.28 4.99 0.92
CA LEU A 24 9.29 5.79 1.66
C LEU A 24 8.89 5.15 3.01
N LEU A 25 8.63 3.84 3.04
CA LEU A 25 8.27 3.14 4.27
C LEU A 25 9.44 3.12 5.27
N LEU A 26 10.67 2.93 4.79
CA LEU A 26 11.90 2.94 5.61
C LEU A 26 12.22 4.30 6.23
N ASP A 27 11.91 5.39 5.52
CA ASP A 27 12.06 6.75 6.04
C ASP A 27 11.05 7.06 7.14
N SER A 28 9.87 6.42 7.10
CA SER A 28 8.78 6.67 8.05
C SER A 28 8.92 5.93 9.39
N VAL A 29 9.72 4.85 9.47
CA VAL A 29 9.87 4.03 10.70
C VAL A 29 11.33 3.64 10.95
N SER A 30 11.96 4.21 11.98
CA SER A 30 13.37 3.97 12.31
C SER A 30 13.67 2.54 12.82
N ASP A 31 12.71 1.89 13.50
CA ASP A 31 12.92 0.58 14.15
C ASP A 31 12.57 -0.64 13.28
N SER A 32 11.90 -0.45 12.13
CA SER A 32 11.41 -1.56 11.28
C SER A 32 12.31 -1.86 10.07
N ARG A 33 13.47 -1.20 9.96
CA ARG A 33 14.34 -1.26 8.78
C ARG A 33 14.78 -2.68 8.42
N GLY A 34 15.17 -3.48 9.43
CA GLY A 34 15.61 -4.86 9.21
C GLY A 34 14.51 -5.78 8.67
N VAL A 35 13.23 -5.48 8.94
CA VAL A 35 12.09 -6.27 8.46
C VAL A 35 11.74 -5.90 7.03
N ILE A 36 11.67 -4.62 6.70
CA ILE A 36 11.30 -4.15 5.35
C ILE A 36 12.36 -4.50 4.30
N ASP A 37 13.66 -4.41 4.65
CA ASP A 37 14.75 -4.72 3.73
C ASP A 37 15.04 -6.21 3.56
N SER A 38 14.42 -7.07 4.39
CA SER A 38 14.55 -8.52 4.26
C SER A 38 13.93 -9.04 2.94
N PRO A 39 14.37 -10.20 2.43
CA PRO A 39 13.68 -10.89 1.32
C PRO A 39 12.17 -11.07 1.59
N GLU A 40 11.81 -11.39 2.83
CA GLU A 40 10.43 -11.55 3.29
C GLU A 40 9.66 -10.22 3.23
N GLY A 41 10.26 -9.12 3.69
CA GLY A 41 9.69 -7.79 3.62
C GLY A 41 9.43 -7.33 2.18
N ARG A 42 10.38 -7.59 1.27
CA ARG A 42 10.19 -7.35 -0.17
C ARG A 42 9.05 -8.18 -0.76
N LYS A 43 8.93 -9.44 -0.34
CA LYS A 43 7.83 -10.31 -0.76
C LYS A 43 6.48 -9.76 -0.28
N ILE A 44 6.39 -9.38 0.99
CA ILE A 44 5.20 -8.77 1.59
C ILE A 44 4.81 -7.50 0.83
N LEU A 45 5.78 -6.62 0.55
CA LEU A 45 5.52 -5.39 -0.22
C LEU A 45 4.91 -5.71 -1.59
N SER A 46 5.50 -6.67 -2.31
CA SER A 46 4.98 -7.09 -3.62
C SER A 46 3.58 -7.71 -3.51
N GLU A 47 3.31 -8.51 -2.47
CA GLU A 47 2.00 -9.10 -2.22
C GLU A 47 0.95 -8.01 -1.94
N GLN A 48 1.29 -6.98 -1.15
CA GLN A 48 0.38 -5.86 -0.88
C GLN A 48 0.13 -4.99 -2.12
N CYS A 49 1.14 -4.77 -2.97
CA CYS A 49 0.96 -4.11 -4.27
C CYS A 49 0.00 -4.90 -5.17
N ALA A 50 0.15 -6.23 -5.23
CA ALA A 50 -0.75 -7.09 -5.99
C ALA A 50 -2.18 -7.07 -5.43
N LYS A 51 -2.32 -7.02 -4.10
CA LYS A 51 -3.62 -6.94 -3.43
C LYS A 51 -4.33 -5.62 -3.71
N ALA A 52 -3.63 -4.48 -3.64
CA ALA A 52 -4.17 -3.18 -4.04
C ALA A 52 -4.71 -3.21 -5.48
N ARG A 53 -3.94 -3.81 -6.41
CA ARG A 53 -4.37 -3.98 -7.80
C ARG A 53 -5.62 -4.84 -7.96
N SER A 54 -5.80 -5.86 -7.12
CA SER A 54 -7.00 -6.70 -7.15
C SER A 54 -8.29 -5.91 -6.79
N TYR A 55 -8.16 -4.78 -6.09
CA TYR A 55 -9.25 -3.83 -5.83
C TYR A 55 -9.46 -2.80 -6.95
N GLY A 56 -8.74 -2.93 -8.07
CA GLY A 56 -8.84 -2.05 -9.24
C GLY A 56 -7.87 -0.87 -9.25
N MET A 57 -6.95 -0.78 -8.27
CA MET A 57 -5.98 0.32 -8.20
C MET A 57 -4.87 0.15 -9.24
N GLY A 58 -4.89 1.01 -10.26
CA GLY A 58 -3.89 1.01 -11.34
C GLY A 58 -2.80 2.08 -11.17
N ALA A 59 -3.14 3.22 -10.56
CA ALA A 59 -2.20 4.31 -10.37
C ALA A 59 -1.25 4.03 -9.19
N GLU A 60 0.02 4.41 -9.33
CA GLU A 60 1.03 4.22 -8.28
C GLU A 60 0.63 4.85 -6.94
N LEU A 61 0.01 6.03 -6.98
CA LEU A 61 -0.45 6.73 -5.78
C LEU A 61 -1.56 5.97 -5.04
N ASP A 62 -2.48 5.36 -5.79
CA ASP A 62 -3.59 4.58 -5.21
C ASP A 62 -3.03 3.32 -4.54
N VAL A 63 -2.10 2.63 -5.21
CA VAL A 63 -1.40 1.47 -4.66
C VAL A 63 -0.58 1.83 -3.42
N ALA A 64 0.16 2.94 -3.46
CA ALA A 64 0.93 3.41 -2.32
C ALA A 64 0.03 3.71 -1.11
N SER A 65 -1.11 4.36 -1.33
CA SER A 65 -2.09 4.65 -0.27
C SER A 65 -2.57 3.37 0.42
N TYR A 66 -2.85 2.32 -0.36
CA TYR A 66 -3.22 1.01 0.17
C TYR A 66 -2.09 0.37 0.98
N VAL A 67 -0.88 0.33 0.43
CA VAL A 67 0.26 -0.31 1.11
C VAL A 67 0.62 0.40 2.41
N ILE A 68 0.56 1.74 2.43
CA ILE A 68 0.78 2.53 3.64
C ILE A 68 -0.31 2.23 4.69
N ALA A 69 -1.58 2.14 4.28
CA ALA A 69 -2.66 1.74 5.18
C ALA A 69 -2.41 0.34 5.77
N ALA A 70 -2.01 -0.63 4.94
CA ALA A 70 -1.65 -1.98 5.40
C ALA A 70 -0.47 -1.95 6.39
N TRP A 71 0.52 -1.10 6.16
CA TRP A 71 1.67 -0.99 7.04
C TRP A 71 1.31 -0.41 8.42
N LEU A 72 0.45 0.62 8.44
CA LEU A 72 0.04 1.30 9.67
C LEU A 72 -1.00 0.52 10.45
N MET A 73 -1.94 -0.13 9.76
CA MET A 73 -3.10 -0.78 10.37
C MET A 73 -2.91 -2.28 10.57
N GLY A 74 -1.92 -2.89 9.91
CA GLY A 74 -1.67 -4.34 9.85
C GLY A 74 -1.94 -4.92 8.45
N LEU A 75 -1.16 -5.93 8.03
CA LEU A 75 -1.17 -6.46 6.66
C LEU A 75 -2.49 -7.07 6.19
N ASP A 76 -3.39 -7.34 7.13
CA ASP A 76 -4.72 -7.93 6.97
C ASP A 76 -5.87 -6.90 7.10
N PHE A 77 -5.55 -5.60 7.21
CA PHE A 77 -6.51 -4.54 7.53
C PHE A 77 -7.75 -4.53 6.62
N ASP A 78 -7.56 -4.87 5.36
CA ASP A 78 -8.59 -4.88 4.31
C ASP A 78 -9.69 -5.92 4.57
N THR A 79 -9.38 -6.97 5.33
CA THR A 79 -10.35 -8.01 5.73
C THR A 79 -10.71 -7.95 7.21
N ARG A 80 -9.77 -7.54 8.06
CA ARG A 80 -9.96 -7.46 9.51
C ARG A 80 -10.90 -6.33 9.91
N PHE A 81 -10.91 -5.21 9.18
CA PHE A 81 -11.79 -4.08 9.46
C PHE A 81 -12.94 -4.03 8.44
N ALA A 82 -14.17 -4.21 8.92
CA ALA A 82 -15.36 -4.21 8.07
C ALA A 82 -15.48 -2.94 7.21
N ALA A 83 -15.19 -1.77 7.79
CA ALA A 83 -15.22 -0.49 7.08
C ALA A 83 -14.21 -0.43 5.91
N MET A 84 -13.04 -1.05 6.06
CA MET A 84 -12.03 -1.11 4.99
C MET A 84 -12.48 -2.06 3.89
N SER A 85 -13.01 -3.23 4.26
CA SER A 85 -13.57 -4.18 3.29
C SER A 85 -14.68 -3.52 2.48
N GLU A 86 -15.64 -2.85 3.11
CA GLU A 86 -16.78 -2.21 2.45
C GLU A 86 -16.32 -1.15 1.42
N VAL A 87 -15.36 -0.31 1.79
CA VAL A 87 -14.76 0.69 0.88
C VAL A 87 -14.06 0.00 -0.29
N LEU A 88 -13.22 -0.99 -0.03
CA LEU A 88 -12.38 -1.63 -1.05
C LEU A 88 -13.18 -2.47 -2.04
N THR A 89 -14.28 -3.10 -1.58
CA THR A 89 -15.17 -3.90 -2.44
C THR A 89 -16.32 -3.11 -3.03
N SER A 90 -16.44 -1.81 -2.76
CA SER A 90 -17.53 -0.99 -3.30
C SER A 90 -17.42 -0.83 -4.82
N ASP A 91 -18.48 -1.19 -5.54
CA ASP A 91 -18.61 -0.95 -6.99
C ASP A 91 -19.06 0.49 -7.31
N GLN A 92 -19.45 1.26 -6.30
CA GLN A 92 -19.88 2.66 -6.44
C GLN A 92 -18.71 3.65 -6.34
N MET A 93 -17.50 3.15 -6.09
CA MET A 93 -16.31 3.97 -5.90
C MET A 93 -15.27 3.68 -6.96
N THR A 94 -14.73 4.73 -7.56
CA THR A 94 -13.54 4.63 -8.40
C THR A 94 -12.32 4.19 -7.57
N PRO A 95 -11.29 3.59 -8.20
CA PRO A 95 -10.08 3.17 -7.47
C PRO A 95 -9.43 4.29 -6.64
N SER A 96 -9.37 5.50 -7.18
CA SER A 96 -8.80 6.65 -6.47
C SER A 96 -9.69 7.15 -5.33
N GLN A 97 -11.02 7.03 -5.44
CA GLN A 97 -11.92 7.29 -4.31
C GLN A 97 -11.72 6.27 -3.19
N LYS A 98 -11.49 4.98 -3.53
CA LYS A 98 -11.16 3.95 -2.54
C LYS A 98 -9.85 4.29 -1.82
N ALA A 99 -8.80 4.60 -2.59
CA ALA A 99 -7.49 4.97 -2.05
C ALA A 99 -7.55 6.23 -1.15
N PHE A 100 -8.34 7.23 -1.53
CA PHE A 100 -8.58 8.39 -0.69
C PHE A 100 -9.30 8.02 0.62
N ALA A 101 -10.39 7.25 0.53
CA ALA A 101 -11.18 6.86 1.70
C ALA A 101 -10.38 6.04 2.72
N ILE A 102 -9.60 5.04 2.28
CA ILE A 102 -8.75 4.26 3.18
C ILE A 102 -7.69 5.13 3.87
N THR A 103 -7.16 6.15 3.19
CA THR A 103 -6.21 7.10 3.76
C THR A 103 -6.87 7.95 4.86
N GLN A 104 -8.10 8.41 4.62
CA GLN A 104 -8.85 9.17 5.62
C GLN A 104 -9.16 8.33 6.86
N ILE A 105 -9.66 7.10 6.66
CA ILE A 105 -9.96 6.19 7.78
C ILE A 105 -8.69 5.90 8.59
N THR A 106 -7.58 5.59 7.92
CA THR A 106 -6.29 5.32 8.58
C THR A 106 -5.83 6.54 9.39
N SER A 107 -5.93 7.74 8.83
CA SER A 107 -5.55 8.98 9.51
C SER A 107 -6.39 9.23 10.76
N VAL A 108 -7.71 8.99 10.69
CA VAL A 108 -8.61 9.13 11.83
C VAL A 108 -8.25 8.13 12.93
N VAL A 109 -8.03 6.85 12.60
CA VAL A 109 -7.65 5.85 13.59
C VAL A 109 -6.35 6.23 14.30
N MET A 110 -5.33 6.64 13.54
CA MET A 110 -4.04 7.07 14.12
C MET A 110 -4.21 8.28 15.05
N ALA A 111 -5.03 9.26 14.66
CA ALA A 111 -5.31 10.43 15.49
C ALA A 111 -6.02 10.06 16.80
N GLU A 112 -6.99 9.14 16.76
CA GLU A 112 -7.69 8.68 17.97
C GLU A 112 -6.78 7.88 18.91
N LEU A 113 -5.91 7.01 18.38
CA LEU A 113 -4.92 6.29 19.19
C LEU A 113 -3.93 7.24 19.90
N GLN A 114 -3.50 8.29 19.21
CA GLN A 114 -2.63 9.32 19.81
C GLN A 114 -3.32 10.08 20.96
N LYS A 115 -4.64 10.33 20.87
CA LYS A 115 -5.40 10.99 21.94
C LYS A 115 -5.55 10.09 23.17
N GLY A 116 -5.77 8.79 22.98
CA GLY A 116 -5.95 7.82 24.07
C GLY A 116 -4.68 7.45 24.83
N THR A 117 -3.51 7.93 24.40
CA THR A 117 -2.21 7.70 25.05
C THR A 117 -1.83 8.84 26.03
N ARG A 118 -2.76 9.77 26.31
CA ARG A 118 -2.58 10.88 27.27
C ARG A 118 -3.30 10.64 28.59
#